data_AF-A0A9E3DTP3-F1
#
_entry.id   AF-A0A9E3DTP3-F1
#
_cell.length_a   1.000
_cell.length_b   1.000
_cell.length_c   1.000
_cell.angle_alpha   90.00
_cell.angle_beta   90.00
_cell.angle_gamma   90.00
#
_symmetry.space_group_name_H-M   'P 1'
#
loop_
_entity.id
_entity.type
_entity.pdbx_description
1 polymer ?
#
loop_
_entity_poly.entity_id
_entity_poly.type
_entity_poly.pdbx_seq_one_letter_code
_entity_poly.pdbx_strand_id
1 'polypeptide(L)'
;MAVVLVFQGPTITQETYSEAVRRLTDGRRDRMESPSDWPVEGLLVHVAGESPNGFRIVDVWESEEACKKFGEVLGPHLQEIGITEQPEIYPAQAFVSA
;
A
#
# COMPACT_ATOMS: atom_id res chain seq x y z
N MET A 1 -16.69 -6.90 -1.06
CA MET A 1 -16.86 -6.14 0.20
C MET A 1 -15.56 -5.43 0.45
N ALA A 2 -15.59 -4.16 0.84
CA ALA A 2 -14.37 -3.40 1.03
C ALA A 2 -13.48 -4.02 2.12
N VAL A 3 -12.17 -3.93 1.93
CA VAL A 3 -11.17 -4.41 2.90
C VAL A 3 -10.22 -3.29 3.25
N VAL A 4 -9.74 -3.30 4.50
CA VAL A 4 -8.68 -2.44 4.97
C VAL A 4 -7.39 -3.24 4.93
N LEU A 5 -6.35 -2.66 4.34
CA LEU A 5 -4.97 -3.12 4.43
C LEU A 5 -4.20 -2.17 5.34
N VAL A 6 -3.51 -2.71 6.33
CA VAL A 6 -2.57 -1.97 7.17
C VAL A 6 -1.18 -2.56 6.97
N PHE A 7 -0.22 -1.72 6.64
CA PHE A 7 1.16 -2.13 6.49
C PHE A 7 2.08 -1.25 7.35
N GLN A 8 2.78 -1.89 8.29
CA GLN A 8 3.65 -1.24 9.26
C GLN A 8 4.67 -2.26 9.77
N GLY A 9 5.79 -1.77 10.30
CA GLY A 9 6.82 -2.60 10.90
C GLY A 9 8.19 -1.96 10.89
N PRO A 10 9.20 -2.58 11.53
CA PRO A 10 10.55 -2.05 11.63
C PRO A 10 11.22 -1.71 10.29
N THR A 11 10.93 -2.45 9.21
CA THR A 11 11.52 -2.19 7.88
C THR A 11 10.64 -1.33 6.98
N ILE A 12 9.40 -1.05 7.41
CA ILE A 12 8.50 -0.10 6.75
C ILE A 12 8.87 1.30 7.25
N THR A 13 9.62 2.04 6.44
CA THR A 13 10.07 3.41 6.73
C THR A 13 9.65 4.33 5.60
N GLN A 14 9.74 5.65 5.80
CA GLN A 14 9.53 6.60 4.71
C GLN A 14 10.47 6.35 3.52
N GLU A 15 11.71 5.93 3.79
CA GLU A 15 12.72 5.63 2.76
C GLU A 15 12.34 4.39 1.94
N THR A 16 12.02 3.27 2.61
CA THR A 16 11.65 2.03 1.90
C THR A 16 10.31 2.17 1.19
N TYR A 17 9.37 2.94 1.73
CA TYR A 17 8.15 3.35 1.03
C TYR A 17 8.45 4.12 -0.26
N SER A 18 9.29 5.16 -0.18
CA SER A 18 9.62 5.99 -1.35
C SER A 18 10.31 5.18 -2.44
N GLU A 19 11.18 4.24 -2.06
CA GLU A 19 11.82 3.31 -2.99
C GLU A 19 10.81 2.34 -3.63
N ALA A 20 9.84 1.82 -2.87
CA ALA A 20 8.77 0.99 -3.43
C ALA A 20 7.93 1.76 -4.46
N VAL A 21 7.61 3.02 -4.19
CA VAL A 21 6.90 3.90 -5.14
C VAL A 21 7.71 4.13 -6.42
N ARG A 22 9.02 4.38 -6.29
CA ARG A 22 9.90 4.52 -7.45
C ARG A 22 9.88 3.26 -8.31
N ARG A 23 9.98 2.07 -7.70
CA ARG A 23 9.95 0.80 -8.43
C ARG A 23 8.62 0.57 -9.14
N LEU A 24 7.50 0.81 -8.46
CA LEU A 24 6.16 0.65 -9.04
C LEU A 24 5.90 1.60 -10.21
N THR A 25 6.58 2.74 -10.27
CA THR A 25 6.34 3.78 -11.28
C THR A 25 7.46 3.88 -12.32
N ASP A 26 8.33 2.86 -12.40
CA ASP A 26 9.50 2.83 -13.28
C ASP A 26 10.43 4.06 -13.09
N GLY A 27 10.54 4.54 -11.86
CA GLY A 27 11.34 5.70 -11.47
C GLY A 27 10.74 7.05 -11.85
N ARG A 28 9.50 7.09 -12.37
CA ARG A 28 8.86 8.34 -12.80
C ARG A 28 8.32 9.18 -11.66
N ARG A 29 8.10 8.59 -10.48
CA ARG A 29 7.52 9.27 -9.33
C ARG A 29 8.24 8.91 -8.04
N ASP A 30 8.24 9.87 -7.12
CA ASP A 30 8.67 9.69 -5.73
C ASP A 30 7.48 9.52 -4.77
N ARG A 31 6.25 9.76 -5.25
CA ARG A 31 5.02 9.71 -4.48
C ARG A 31 3.86 9.23 -5.35
N MET A 32 2.90 8.55 -4.73
CA MET A 32 1.61 8.26 -5.33
C MET A 32 0.66 9.44 -5.09
N GLU A 33 0.05 9.98 -6.14
CA GLU A 33 -0.76 11.21 -6.07
C GLU A 33 -2.20 11.00 -6.56
N SER A 34 -2.44 9.98 -7.38
CA SER A 34 -3.75 9.65 -7.95
C SER A 34 -3.98 8.14 -7.90
N PRO A 35 -5.23 7.66 -7.79
CA PRO A 35 -5.55 6.24 -7.94
C PRO A 35 -5.03 5.64 -9.26
N SER A 36 -4.91 6.45 -10.32
CA SER A 36 -4.32 6.03 -11.60
C SER A 36 -2.84 5.66 -11.54
N ASP A 37 -2.15 5.99 -10.44
CA ASP A 37 -0.76 5.61 -10.23
C ASP A 37 -0.63 4.15 -9.76
N TRP A 38 -1.73 3.50 -9.33
CA TRP A 38 -1.72 2.08 -9.01
C TRP A 38 -1.77 1.22 -10.27
N PRO A 39 -1.01 0.10 -10.29
CA PRO A 39 -0.96 -0.80 -11.45
C PRO A 39 -2.21 -1.67 -11.60
N VAL A 40 -3.17 -1.56 -10.67
CA VAL A 40 -4.42 -2.34 -10.64
C VAL A 40 -5.60 -1.46 -10.23
N GLU A 41 -6.81 -1.85 -10.63
CA GLU A 41 -8.05 -1.17 -10.24
C GLU A 41 -8.52 -1.58 -8.84
N GLY A 42 -9.45 -0.80 -8.28
CA GLY A 42 -10.17 -1.12 -7.04
C GLY A 42 -9.59 -0.50 -5.77
N LEU A 43 -8.57 0.36 -5.86
CA LEU A 43 -8.12 1.19 -4.74
C LEU A 43 -9.15 2.30 -4.48
N LEU A 44 -9.62 2.41 -3.24
CA LEU A 44 -10.53 3.47 -2.78
C LEU A 44 -9.80 4.58 -2.04
N VAL A 45 -8.83 4.22 -1.19
CA VAL A 45 -8.04 5.15 -0.38
C VAL A 45 -6.63 4.63 -0.25
N HIS A 46 -5.63 5.51 -0.34
CA HIS A 46 -4.27 5.28 0.11
C HIS A 46 -3.84 6.43 1.02
N VAL A 47 -3.34 6.10 2.20
CA VAL A 47 -2.68 7.06 3.08
C VAL A 47 -1.41 6.45 3.65
N ALA A 48 -0.32 7.20 3.63
CA ALA A 48 0.97 6.78 4.15
C ALA A 48 1.63 7.93 4.92
N GLY A 49 2.25 7.63 6.05
CA GLY A 49 2.93 8.65 6.83
C GLY A 49 3.59 8.14 8.10
N GLU A 50 4.39 9.03 8.69
CA GLU A 50 5.04 8.80 9.98
C GLU A 50 4.01 8.86 11.12
N SER A 51 4.15 7.94 12.07
CA SER A 51 3.38 7.90 13.30
C SER A 51 4.33 7.73 14.51
N PRO A 52 3.84 7.92 15.75
CA PRO A 52 4.65 7.63 16.94
C PRO A 52 5.18 6.18 17.02
N ASN A 53 4.58 5.26 16.28
CA ASN A 53 4.95 3.84 16.25
C ASN A 53 5.71 3.45 14.96
N GLY A 54 6.22 4.44 14.21
CA GLY A 54 6.90 4.25 12.92
C GLY A 54 6.01 4.55 11.71
N PHE A 55 6.55 4.35 10.52
CA PHE A 55 5.84 4.61 9.27
C PHE A 55 4.73 3.60 9.05
N ARG A 56 3.55 4.09 8.64
CA ARG A 56 2.37 3.28 8.45
C ARG A 56 1.69 3.64 7.13
N ILE A 57 1.26 2.59 6.43
CA ILE A 57 0.48 2.67 5.20
C ILE A 57 -0.89 2.04 5.50
N VAL A 58 -1.95 2.71 5.07
CA VAL A 58 -3.32 2.20 5.14
C VAL A 58 -3.98 2.37 3.78
N ASP A 59 -4.43 1.25 3.23
CA ASP A 59 -5.23 1.24 2.00
C ASP A 59 -6.64 0.74 2.30
N VAL A 60 -7.60 1.25 1.54
CA VAL A 60 -8.94 0.66 1.45
C VAL A 60 -9.16 0.21 0.02
N TRP A 61 -9.56 -1.05 -0.14
CA TRP A 61 -9.80 -1.68 -1.44
C TRP A 61 -11.27 -2.08 -1.57
N GLU A 62 -11.81 -2.05 -2.78
CA GLU A 62 -13.19 -2.49 -3.10
C GLU A 62 -13.45 -3.97 -2.73
N SER A 63 -12.40 -4.79 -2.82
CA SER A 63 -12.45 -6.22 -2.51
C SER A 63 -11.09 -6.80 -2.13
N GLU A 64 -11.11 -7.97 -1.48
CA GLU A 64 -9.90 -8.74 -1.17
C GLU A 64 -9.17 -9.18 -2.45
N GLU A 65 -9.91 -9.49 -3.51
CA GLU A 65 -9.34 -9.86 -4.80
C GLU A 65 -8.57 -8.70 -5.46
N ALA A 66 -9.07 -7.46 -5.36
CA ALA A 66 -8.36 -6.28 -5.85
C ALA A 66 -7.07 -6.05 -5.06
N CYS A 67 -7.16 -6.11 -3.73
CA CYS A 67 -6.02 -6.02 -2.82
C CYS A 67 -4.96 -7.09 -3.13
N LYS A 68 -5.38 -8.34 -3.39
CA LYS A 68 -4.47 -9.44 -3.71
C LYS A 68 -3.74 -9.24 -5.03
N LYS A 69 -4.43 -8.78 -6.08
CA LYS A 69 -3.81 -8.45 -7.37
C LYS A 69 -2.72 -7.40 -7.20
N PHE A 70 -2.94 -6.40 -6.36
CA PHE A 70 -1.91 -5.42 -6.04
C PHE A 70 -0.71 -6.07 -5.33
N GLY A 71 -0.96 -6.93 -4.34
CA GLY A 71 0.08 -7.67 -3.64
C GLY A 71 0.93 -8.56 -4.55
N GLU A 72 0.35 -9.14 -5.60
CA GLU A 72 1.07 -9.93 -6.61
C GLU A 72 2.05 -9.08 -7.44
N VAL A 73 1.72 -7.81 -7.70
CA VAL A 73 2.60 -6.85 -8.40
C VAL A 73 3.63 -6.24 -7.45
N LEU A 74 3.21 -5.84 -6.25
CA LEU A 74 4.06 -5.15 -5.28
C LEU A 74 5.07 -6.10 -4.60
N GLY A 75 4.67 -7.34 -4.33
CA GLY A 75 5.45 -8.31 -3.56
C GLY A 75 6.90 -8.49 -3.99
N PRO A 76 7.21 -8.69 -5.29
CA PRO A 76 8.58 -8.79 -5.79
C PRO A 76 9.43 -7.55 -5.46
N HIS A 77 8.87 -6.35 -5.61
CA HIS A 77 9.58 -5.11 -5.31
C HIS A 77 9.89 -4.97 -3.82
N LEU A 78 8.96 -5.36 -2.94
CA LEU A 78 9.17 -5.34 -1.49
C LEU A 78 10.30 -6.29 -1.06
N GLN A 79 10.37 -7.48 -1.66
CA GLN A 79 11.43 -8.45 -1.38
C GLN A 79 12.80 -7.92 -1.78
N GLU A 80 12.91 -7.26 -2.94
CA GLU A 80 14.16 -6.69 -3.43
C GLU A 80 14.71 -5.57 -2.53
N ILE A 81 13.84 -4.84 -1.83
CA ILE A 81 14.23 -3.73 -0.93
C ILE A 81 14.28 -4.14 0.54
N GLY A 82 14.15 -5.45 0.82
CA GLY A 82 14.33 -6.01 2.16
C GLY A 82 13.14 -5.82 3.10
N ILE A 83 11.95 -5.50 2.59
CA ILE A 83 10.73 -5.49 3.37
C ILE A 83 10.26 -6.93 3.59
N THR A 84 9.96 -7.29 4.84
CA THR A 84 9.66 -8.69 5.23
C THR A 84 8.31 -8.85 5.91
N GLU A 85 7.76 -7.76 6.41
CA GLU A 85 6.48 -7.69 7.08
C GLU A 85 5.37 -8.05 6.10
N GLN A 86 4.32 -8.67 6.63
CA GLN A 86 3.10 -8.95 5.89
C GLN A 86 2.05 -7.93 6.31
N PRO A 87 1.25 -7.39 5.37
CA PRO A 87 0.17 -6.50 5.72
C PRO A 87 -0.93 -7.25 6.46
N GLU A 88 -1.61 -6.55 7.38
CA GLU A 88 -2.87 -7.00 7.96
C GLU A 88 -4.00 -6.62 7.02
N ILE A 89 -4.81 -7.60 6.61
CA ILE A 89 -5.97 -7.40 5.73
C ILE A 89 -7.22 -7.89 6.45
N TYR A 90 -8.25 -7.04 6.52
CA TYR A 90 -9.51 -7.39 7.15
C TYR A 90 -10.71 -6.66 6.51
N PRO A 91 -11.93 -7.23 6.61
CA PRO A 91 -13.15 -6.57 6.18
C PRO A 91 -13.36 -5.18 6.79
N ALA A 92 -13.71 -4.21 5.96
CA ALA A 92 -14.24 -2.94 6.43
C ALA A 92 -15.70 -3.13 6.85
N GLN A 93 -16.00 -2.93 8.14
CA GLN A 93 -17.38 -2.98 8.64
C GLN A 93 -18.26 -1.87 8.03
N ALA A 94 -17.66 -0.72 7.71
CA ALA A 94 -18.27 0.39 6.99
C ALA A 94 -17.19 1.18 6.25
N PHE A 95 -17.54 1.76 5.10
CA PHE A 95 -16.73 2.71 4.35
C PHE A 95 -17.60 3.89 3.92
N VAL A 96 -17.17 5.11 4.26
CA VAL A 96 -17.87 6.35 3.93
C VAL A 96 -16.84 7.35 3.42
N SER A 97 -17.07 7.90 2.23
CA SER A 97 -16.29 8.99 1.65
C SER A 97 -17.07 10.31 1.72
N ALA A 98 -16.37 11.43 1.86
CA ALA A 98 -16.94 12.78 1.92
C ALA A 98 -17.35 13.32 0.54
#